data_AF-A0A1F3VML0-F1
#
_entry.id   AF-A0A1F3VML0-F1
#
_cell.length_a   1.000
_cell.length_b   1.000
_cell.length_c   1.000
_cell.angle_alpha   90.00
_cell.angle_beta   90.00
_cell.angle_gamma   90.00
#
_symmetry.space_group_name_H-M   'P 1'
#
loop_
_entity.id
_entity.type
_entity.pdbx_description
1 polymer ?
#
loop_
_entity_poly.entity_id
_entity_poly.type
_entity_poly.pdbx_seq_one_letter_code
_entity_poly.pdbx_strand_id
1 'polypeptide(L)'
;MIPVNRRTKVFVFKEFIDMRSSYDSLCFKVQNILKQDPFSGHMFLFINKKRNSMKCLTYDGTGLILLCKRLERGTFFKINPLLKKDIVLTQAEFSLYIDGGDVNRRFLDSPREIRKSK
;
A
#
# COMPACT_ATOMS: atom_id res chain seq x y z
N MET A 1 -15.75 -1.96 -5.04
CA MET A 1 -14.70 -1.66 -4.05
C MET A 1 -13.98 -2.96 -3.75
N ILE A 2 -12.64 -3.02 -3.79
CA ILE A 2 -11.92 -4.21 -3.29
C ILE A 2 -12.27 -4.34 -1.80
N PRO A 3 -12.76 -5.50 -1.31
CA PRO A 3 -13.13 -5.66 0.08
C PRO A 3 -11.87 -5.61 0.95
N VAL A 4 -11.58 -4.44 1.50
CA VAL A 4 -10.53 -4.23 2.49
C VAL A 4 -11.18 -4.34 3.86
N ASN A 5 -10.76 -5.31 4.66
CA ASN A 5 -11.21 -5.44 6.04
C ASN A 5 -10.32 -4.58 6.96
N ARG A 6 -10.77 -4.29 8.20
CA ARG A 6 -9.99 -3.46 9.14
C ARG A 6 -8.63 -4.05 9.53
N ARG A 7 -8.42 -5.36 9.34
CA ARG A 7 -7.14 -6.03 9.61
C ARG A 7 -6.21 -6.01 8.39
N THR A 8 -6.71 -5.66 7.22
CA THR A 8 -5.91 -5.52 6.01
C THR A 8 -4.97 -4.34 6.19
N LYS A 9 -3.68 -4.65 6.21
CA LYS A 9 -2.59 -3.69 6.23
C LYS A 9 -2.20 -3.35 4.80
N VAL A 10 -1.81 -2.10 4.58
CA VAL A 10 -1.24 -1.65 3.31
C VAL A 10 0.23 -1.37 3.51
N PHE A 11 1.09 -2.29 3.09
CA PHE A 11 2.53 -2.14 3.16
C PHE A 11 3.02 -1.28 2.00
N VAL A 12 3.81 -0.26 2.31
CA VAL A 12 4.37 0.62 1.28
C VAL A 12 5.77 0.15 0.89
N PHE A 13 5.95 -0.10 -0.39
CA PHE A 13 7.27 -0.28 -0.99
C PHE A 13 7.98 1.07 -1.09
N LYS A 14 9.09 1.22 -0.36
CA LYS A 14 9.78 2.52 -0.17
C LYS A 14 10.54 2.99 -1.41
N GLU A 15 10.89 2.08 -2.30
CA GLU A 15 11.60 2.40 -3.53
C GLU A 15 10.62 2.61 -4.70
N PHE A 16 11.10 3.28 -5.75
CA PHE A 16 10.29 3.47 -6.94
C PHE A 16 10.32 2.23 -7.82
N ILE A 17 9.19 1.91 -8.46
CA ILE A 17 9.12 0.82 -9.43
C ILE A 17 9.01 1.33 -10.87
N ASP A 18 9.47 0.50 -11.81
CA ASP A 18 9.02 0.56 -13.20
C ASP A 18 7.54 0.16 -13.24
N MET A 19 6.70 0.98 -13.88
CA MET A 19 5.27 0.73 -14.02
C MET A 19 4.93 -0.36 -15.04
N ARG A 20 5.93 -0.91 -15.74
CA ARG A 20 5.80 -2.15 -16.52
C ARG A 20 5.79 -3.41 -15.64
N SER A 21 6.24 -3.33 -14.38
CA SER A 21 6.17 -4.45 -13.44
C SER A 21 4.73 -4.92 -13.21
N SER A 22 4.50 -6.23 -13.31
CA SER A 22 3.21 -6.89 -13.07
C SER A 22 3.34 -7.92 -11.94
N TYR A 23 2.32 -8.79 -11.78
CA TYR A 23 2.17 -9.78 -10.71
C TYR A 23 3.48 -10.39 -10.20
N ASP A 24 4.16 -11.22 -11.00
CA ASP A 24 5.34 -11.98 -10.52
C ASP A 24 6.49 -11.07 -10.05
N SER A 25 6.79 -10.02 -10.82
CA SER A 25 7.83 -9.06 -10.46
C SER A 25 7.51 -8.27 -9.19
N LEU A 26 6.23 -8.03 -8.91
CA LEU A 26 5.78 -7.35 -7.70
C LEU A 26 5.75 -8.33 -6.52
N CYS A 27 5.26 -9.56 -6.69
CA CYS A 27 5.35 -10.63 -5.71
C CYS A 27 6.79 -10.87 -5.25
N PHE A 28 7.74 -10.91 -6.21
CA PHE A 28 9.16 -11.03 -5.91
C PHE A 28 9.65 -9.91 -4.99
N LYS A 29 9.26 -8.65 -5.25
CA LYS A 29 9.63 -7.50 -4.40
C LYS A 29 8.98 -7.60 -3.01
N VAL A 30 7.73 -8.04 -2.92
CA VAL A 30 7.04 -8.25 -1.63
C VAL A 30 7.80 -9.28 -0.78
N GLN A 31 8.12 -10.44 -1.34
CA GLN A 31 8.79 -11.52 -0.62
C GLN A 31 10.23 -11.14 -0.26
N ASN A 32 11.00 -10.62 -1.23
CA ASN A 32 12.44 -10.48 -1.06
C ASN A 32 12.85 -9.18 -0.37
N ILE A 33 12.08 -8.10 -0.53
CA ILE A 33 12.43 -6.78 -0.01
C ILE A 33 11.57 -6.44 1.20
N LEU A 34 10.23 -6.51 1.07
CA LEU A 34 9.33 -6.23 2.20
C LEU A 34 9.29 -7.37 3.23
N LYS A 35 9.82 -8.54 2.90
CA LYS A 35 9.80 -9.74 3.76
C LYS A 35 8.37 -10.10 4.22
N GLN A 36 7.39 -9.90 3.34
CA GLN A 36 5.99 -10.25 3.57
C GLN A 36 5.54 -11.36 2.62
N ASP A 37 4.43 -12.00 2.95
CA ASP A 37 3.76 -12.95 2.06
C ASP A 37 2.79 -12.19 1.11
N PRO A 38 3.01 -12.21 -0.22
CA PRO A 38 2.12 -11.59 -1.19
C PRO A 38 0.73 -12.23 -1.24
N PHE A 39 0.56 -13.45 -0.73
CA PHE A 39 -0.72 -14.17 -0.68
C PHE A 39 -1.46 -14.01 0.66
N SER A 40 -0.96 -13.19 1.58
CA SER A 40 -1.54 -12.98 2.92
C SER A 40 -2.90 -12.27 2.95
N GLY A 41 -3.38 -11.76 1.81
CA GLY A 41 -4.56 -10.89 1.74
C GLY A 41 -4.30 -9.46 2.22
N HIS A 42 -3.04 -9.11 2.48
CA HIS A 42 -2.60 -7.73 2.66
C HIS A 42 -2.36 -7.04 1.32
N MET A 43 -2.33 -5.70 1.37
CA MET A 43 -2.12 -4.86 0.21
C MET A 43 -0.68 -4.36 0.18
N PHE A 44 -0.09 -4.28 -1.01
CA PHE A 44 1.27 -3.83 -1.23
C PHE A 44 1.27 -2.68 -2.23
N LEU A 45 1.56 -1.47 -1.74
CA LEU A 45 1.53 -0.23 -2.49
C LEU A 45 2.91 0.07 -3.10
N PHE A 46 2.93 0.32 -4.39
CA PHE A 46 4.10 0.69 -5.17
C PHE A 46 3.86 1.99 -5.93
N ILE A 47 4.90 2.81 -6.05
CA ILE A 47 4.80 4.15 -6.65
C ILE A 47 5.91 4.31 -7.68
N ASN A 48 5.65 5.06 -8.76
CA ASN A 48 6.68 5.36 -9.75
C ASN A 48 7.56 6.53 -9.32
N LYS A 49 8.70 6.71 -9.99
CA LYS A 49 9.64 7.81 -9.69
C LYS A 49 9.01 9.20 -9.75
N LYS A 50 8.06 9.41 -10.67
CA LYS A 50 7.33 10.69 -10.83
C LYS A 50 6.23 10.88 -9.79
N ARG A 51 5.88 9.85 -9.00
CA ARG A 51 4.76 9.81 -8.05
C ARG A 51 3.40 10.16 -8.68
N ASN A 52 3.22 10.02 -9.98
CA ASN A 52 1.93 10.26 -10.63
C ASN A 52 1.18 8.95 -10.95
N SER A 53 1.84 7.80 -10.76
CA SER A 53 1.22 6.48 -10.89
C SER A 53 1.53 5.63 -9.68
N MET A 54 0.56 4.79 -9.31
CA MET A 54 0.73 3.76 -8.31
C MET A 54 0.17 2.42 -8.80
N LYS A 55 0.68 1.36 -8.19
CA LYS A 55 0.10 0.01 -8.25
C LYS A 55 -0.12 -0.50 -6.84
N CYS A 56 -1.19 -1.26 -6.64
CA CYS A 56 -1.44 -1.96 -5.41
C CYS A 56 -1.72 -3.43 -5.70
N LEU A 57 -0.85 -4.31 -5.21
CA LEU A 57 -0.99 -5.76 -5.32
C LEU A 57 -1.72 -6.30 -4.08
N THR A 58 -2.65 -7.23 -4.25
CA THR A 58 -3.30 -7.97 -3.16
C THR A 58 -3.74 -9.35 -3.64
N TYR A 59 -3.96 -10.27 -2.72
CA TYR A 59 -4.57 -11.58 -3.01
C TYR A 59 -5.95 -11.65 -2.34
N ASP A 60 -6.96 -12.16 -3.03
CA ASP A 60 -8.33 -12.24 -2.48
C ASP A 60 -8.71 -13.62 -1.93
N GLY A 61 -7.77 -14.57 -1.93
CA GLY A 61 -8.03 -15.97 -1.59
C GLY A 61 -8.22 -16.86 -2.82
N THR A 62 -8.48 -16.28 -3.99
CA THR A 62 -8.66 -17.00 -5.25
C THR A 62 -7.64 -16.58 -6.32
N GLY A 63 -7.24 -15.31 -6.33
CA GLY A 63 -6.34 -14.77 -7.33
C GLY A 63 -5.63 -13.50 -6.88
N LEU A 64 -4.55 -13.18 -7.60
CA LEU A 64 -3.87 -11.90 -7.44
C LEU A 64 -4.65 -10.79 -8.15
N ILE A 65 -4.84 -9.69 -7.45
CA ILE A 65 -5.47 -8.47 -7.96
C ILE A 65 -4.42 -7.37 -8.00
N LEU A 66 -4.34 -6.69 -9.14
CA LEU A 66 -3.47 -5.55 -9.33
C LEU A 66 -4.28 -4.30 -9.64
N LEU A 67 -4.42 -3.43 -8.65
CA LEU A 67 -5.03 -2.13 -8.83
C LEU A 67 -4.00 -1.13 -9.35
N CYS A 68 -4.32 -0.43 -10.44
CA CYS A 68 -3.48 0.62 -11.01
C CYS A 68 -4.22 1.96 -10.95
N LYS A 69 -3.55 3.03 -10.50
CA LYS A 69 -4.08 4.39 -10.59
C LYS A 69 -3.01 5.33 -11.13
N ARG A 70 -3.38 6.15 -12.11
CA ARG A 70 -2.59 7.29 -12.59
C ARG A 70 -3.38 8.55 -12.32
N LEU A 71 -2.73 9.55 -11.73
CA LEU A 71 -3.30 10.87 -11.57
C LEU A 71 -3.20 11.62 -12.91
N GLU A 72 -4.31 12.21 -13.34
CA GLU A 72 -4.33 13.07 -14.53
C GLU A 72 -3.58 14.38 -14.29
N ARG A 73 -3.56 14.87 -13.04
CA ARG A 73 -2.79 16.05 -12.61
C ARG A 73 -2.20 15.84 -11.22
N GLY A 74 -1.03 16.43 -10.97
CA GLY A 74 -0.35 16.38 -9.68
C GLY A 74 0.43 15.08 -9.42
N THR A 75 0.78 14.88 -8.15
CA THR A 75 1.54 13.71 -7.69
C THR A 75 0.99 13.21 -6.36
N PHE A 76 0.95 11.90 -6.17
CA PHE A 76 0.73 11.28 -4.88
C PHE A 76 1.71 11.81 -3.84
N PHE A 77 1.26 11.92 -2.61
CA PHE A 77 2.05 12.48 -1.53
C PHE A 77 3.40 11.75 -1.32
N LYS A 78 4.43 12.48 -0.92
CA LYS A 78 5.79 11.92 -0.76
C LYS A 78 5.87 11.11 0.53
N ILE A 79 6.02 9.81 0.37
CA ILE A 79 6.33 8.91 1.49
C ILE A 79 7.82 9.04 1.81
N ASN A 80 8.19 9.25 3.08
CA ASN A 80 9.58 9.43 3.48
C ASN A 80 10.32 8.08 3.49
N PRO A 81 11.23 7.82 2.52
CA PRO A 81 11.90 6.53 2.42
C PRO A 81 12.95 6.31 3.54
N LEU A 82 13.40 7.38 4.19
CA LEU A 82 14.42 7.33 5.26
C LEU A 82 13.87 6.85 6.60
N LEU A 83 12.56 6.62 6.70
CA LEU A 83 11.98 6.00 7.88
C LEU A 83 12.56 4.59 8.04
N LYS A 84 13.27 4.36 9.16
CA LYS A 84 13.87 3.06 9.48
C LYS A 84 12.83 1.94 9.58
N LYS A 85 11.61 2.25 10.03
CA LYS A 85 10.50 1.29 10.15
C LYS A 85 9.74 1.14 8.85
N ASP A 86 9.16 -0.02 8.63
CA ASP A 86 8.23 -0.23 7.52
C ASP A 86 7.03 0.70 7.65
N ILE A 87 6.60 1.21 6.50
CA ILE A 87 5.48 2.14 6.42
C ILE A 87 4.26 1.29 6.10
N VAL A 88 3.36 1.22 7.07
CA VAL A 88 2.12 0.47 6.96
C VAL A 88 0.97 1.44 7.13
N LEU A 89 0.16 1.57 6.10
CA LEU A 89 -1.05 2.39 6.11
C LEU A 89 -2.23 1.53 6.55
N THR A 90 -3.13 2.15 7.30
CA THR A 90 -4.49 1.67 7.52
C THR A 90 -5.33 1.82 6.25
N GLN A 91 -6.50 1.19 6.21
CA GLN A 91 -7.46 1.36 5.12
C GLN A 91 -7.81 2.83 4.89
N ALA A 92 -8.05 3.59 5.96
CA ALA A 92 -8.43 5.00 5.86
C ALA A 92 -7.30 5.85 5.28
N GLU A 93 -6.05 5.63 5.73
CA GLU A 93 -4.87 6.31 5.19
C GLU A 93 -4.65 5.95 3.72
N PHE A 94 -4.87 4.69 3.34
CA PHE A 94 -4.78 4.26 1.94
C PHE A 94 -5.86 4.90 1.06
N SER A 95 -7.11 4.99 1.54
CA SER A 95 -8.18 5.70 0.84
C SER A 95 -7.85 7.18 0.66
N LEU A 96 -7.35 7.86 1.70
CA LEU A 96 -6.90 9.24 1.55
C LEU A 96 -5.76 9.37 0.53
N TYR A 97 -4.80 8.45 0.59
CA TYR A 97 -3.65 8.43 -0.32
C TYR A 97 -4.07 8.20 -1.77
N ILE A 98 -5.00 7.26 -2.02
CA ILE A 98 -5.44 6.94 -3.38
C ILE A 98 -6.12 8.14 -4.01
N ASP A 99 -6.84 8.94 -3.24
CA ASP A 99 -7.52 10.16 -3.70
C ASP A 99 -6.57 11.35 -3.92
N GLY A 100 -5.27 11.16 -3.66
CA GLY A 100 -4.25 12.19 -3.82
C GLY A 100 -4.14 13.12 -2.61
N GLY A 101 -4.77 12.76 -1.48
CA GLY A 101 -4.67 13.48 -0.22
C GLY A 101 -3.31 13.31 0.47
N ASP A 102 -3.00 14.27 1.35
CA ASP A 102 -1.79 14.25 2.18
C ASP A 102 -2.03 13.37 3.43
N VAL A 103 -1.37 12.21 3.48
CA VAL A 103 -1.45 11.26 4.61
C VAL A 103 -0.72 11.74 5.88
N ASN A 104 0.18 12.73 5.78
CA ASN A 104 0.84 13.28 6.97
C ASN A 104 -0.08 14.24 7.75
N ARG A 105 -1.14 14.77 7.14
CA ARG A 105 -2.23 15.43 7.84
C ARG A 105 -3.13 14.36 8.46
N ARG A 106 -2.58 13.64 9.45
CA ARG A 106 -3.25 12.58 10.19
C ARG A 106 -4.63 13.04 10.66
N PHE A 107 -5.66 12.27 10.35
CA PHE A 107 -6.81 12.18 11.22
C PHE A 107 -6.31 11.54 12.52
N LEU A 108 -6.47 12.27 13.63
CA LEU A 108 -6.17 11.87 15.01
C LEU A 108 -6.24 10.35 15.18
N ASP A 109 -5.10 9.74 15.54
CA ASP A 109 -4.87 8.31 15.84
C ASP A 109 -5.93 7.31 15.34
N SER A 110 -5.55 6.45 14.39
CA SER A 110 -6.40 5.32 13.97
C SER A 110 -6.90 4.54 15.20
N PRO A 111 -8.21 4.26 15.32
CA PRO A 111 -8.77 3.54 16.45
C PRO A 111 -8.03 2.22 16.68
N ARG A 112 -7.50 2.03 17.89
CA ARG A 112 -6.75 0.81 18.23
C ARG A 112 -7.71 -0.36 18.43
N GLU A 113 -7.31 -1.55 18.00
CA GLU A 113 -8.04 -2.78 18.39
C GLU A 113 -7.98 -2.95 19.91
N ILE A 114 -9.15 -3.16 20.53
CA ILE A 114 -9.23 -3.56 21.93
C ILE A 114 -8.83 -5.04 21.98
N ARG A 115 -7.64 -5.34 22.49
CA ARG A 115 -7.25 -6.73 22.81
C ARG A 115 -8.15 -7.19 23.95
N LYS A 116 -9.10 -8.08 23.69
CA LYS A 116 -9.77 -8.81 24.76
C LYS A 116 -8.72 -9.69 25.44
N SER A 117 -8.49 -9.48 26.74
CA SER A 117 -7.78 -10.45 27.56
C SER A 117 -8.49 -11.79 27.42
N LYS A 118 -7.73 -12.86 27.20
CA LYS A 118 -8.24 -14.20 27.51
C LYS A 118 -8.47 -14.32 29.01
#